data_AF-A0A7C2Z436-F1
#
_entry.id   AF-A0A7C2Z436-F1
#
_cell.length_a   1.000
_cell.length_b   1.000
_cell.length_c   1.000
_cell.angle_alpha   90.00
_cell.angle_beta   90.00
_cell.angle_gamma   90.00
#
_symmetry.space_group_name_H-M   'P 1'
#
loop_
_entity.id
_entity.type
_entity.pdbx_description
1 polymer ?
#
loop_
_entity_poly.entity_id
_entity_poly.type
_entity_poly.pdbx_seq_one_letter_code
_entity_poly.pdbx_strand_id
1 'polypeptide(L)'
;MVKDSAGLALASLDSSIQLARTSLDNYNDLQRAFLELKSRLSFLEVQLKKVKADAEKITAPELKEETTKNILTEDAIFERIAKELSALEPTVDRLKEGASALEGMIKQKPVLGKNKEEQTMSTMRLSLSILKALVDCQRDYFRVLRQLAIVRFYVETLENLLSGEISRDEAEKALRSRKR
;
A
#
# COMPACT_ATOMS: atom_id res chain seq x y z
N MET A 1 -3.32 -11.59 -42.41
CA MET A 1 -3.35 -10.14 -42.71
C MET A 1 -2.20 -9.48 -41.97
N VAL A 2 -1.25 -8.88 -42.70
CA VAL A 2 -0.15 -8.11 -42.10
C VAL A 2 -0.74 -6.77 -41.66
N LYS A 3 -0.70 -6.47 -40.35
CA LYS A 3 -1.09 -5.14 -39.84
C LYS A 3 -0.09 -4.12 -40.40
N ASP A 4 -0.59 -3.07 -41.04
CA ASP A 4 0.24 -1.93 -41.43
C ASP A 4 0.69 -1.17 -40.17
N SER A 5 1.65 -0.24 -40.32
CA SER A 5 2.24 0.50 -39.20
C SER A 5 1.20 1.23 -38.34
N ALA A 6 0.17 1.79 -38.96
CA ALA A 6 -0.95 2.44 -38.28
C ALA A 6 -1.75 1.44 -37.44
N GLY A 7 -2.08 0.27 -37.98
CA GLY A 7 -2.78 -0.80 -37.25
C GLY A 7 -1.97 -1.37 -36.08
N LEU A 8 -0.64 -1.42 -36.19
CA LEU A 8 0.24 -1.82 -35.09
C LEU A 8 0.30 -0.75 -33.99
N ALA A 9 0.39 0.52 -34.36
CA ALA A 9 0.41 1.63 -33.41
C ALA A 9 -0.88 1.70 -32.58
N LEU A 10 -2.05 1.54 -33.23
CA LEU A 10 -3.34 1.50 -32.55
C LEU A 10 -3.43 0.30 -31.59
N ALA A 11 -3.02 -0.89 -32.04
CA ALA A 11 -3.02 -2.08 -31.18
C ALA A 11 -2.09 -1.94 -29.97
N SER A 12 -0.93 -1.28 -30.14
CA SER A 12 -0.01 -0.96 -29.04
C SER A 12 -0.65 0.01 -28.04
N LEU A 13 -1.31 1.06 -28.56
CA LEU A 13 -2.02 2.02 -27.71
C LEU A 13 -3.13 1.34 -26.91
N ASP A 14 -3.99 0.56 -27.56
CA ASP A 14 -5.08 -0.18 -26.91
C ASP A 14 -4.55 -1.11 -25.81
N SER A 15 -3.47 -1.84 -26.09
CA SER A 15 -2.83 -2.74 -25.13
C SER A 15 -2.26 -1.97 -23.93
N SER A 16 -1.59 -0.84 -24.18
CA SER A 16 -1.06 0.01 -23.11
C SER A 16 -2.18 0.61 -22.24
N ILE A 17 -3.32 0.99 -22.85
CA ILE A 17 -4.49 1.47 -22.12
C ILE A 17 -5.11 0.37 -21.25
N GLN A 18 -5.28 -0.83 -21.80
CA GLN A 18 -5.83 -1.97 -21.05
C GLN A 18 -4.96 -2.32 -19.84
N LEU A 19 -3.64 -2.44 -20.05
CA LEU A 19 -2.69 -2.66 -18.96
C LEU A 19 -2.75 -1.55 -17.91
N ALA A 20 -2.87 -0.29 -18.35
CA ALA A 20 -2.94 0.85 -17.46
C ALA A 20 -4.21 0.81 -16.59
N ARG A 21 -5.37 0.45 -17.15
CA ARG A 21 -6.62 0.30 -16.39
C ARG A 21 -6.52 -0.76 -15.30
N THR A 22 -6.03 -1.96 -15.65
CA THR A 22 -5.84 -3.04 -14.66
C THR A 22 -4.86 -2.62 -13.55
N SER A 23 -3.81 -1.88 -13.91
CA SER A 23 -2.84 -1.39 -12.93
C SER A 23 -3.45 -0.33 -12.01
N LEU A 24 -4.30 0.56 -12.53
CA LEU A 24 -5.02 1.55 -11.72
C LEU A 24 -5.94 0.90 -10.69
N ASP A 25 -6.65 -0.17 -11.06
CA ASP A 25 -7.48 -0.93 -10.11
C ASP A 25 -6.63 -1.49 -8.97
N ASN A 26 -5.49 -2.10 -9.29
CA ASN A 26 -4.54 -2.60 -8.28
C ASN A 26 -4.01 -1.48 -7.38
N TYR A 27 -3.73 -0.29 -7.94
CA TYR A 27 -3.24 0.86 -7.16
C TYR A 27 -4.32 1.38 -6.21
N ASN A 28 -5.57 1.44 -6.66
CA ASN A 28 -6.71 1.85 -5.85
C ASN A 28 -6.96 0.88 -4.70
N ASP A 29 -6.90 -0.43 -4.95
CA ASP A 29 -7.06 -1.44 -3.90
C ASP A 29 -5.93 -1.35 -2.86
N LEU A 30 -4.70 -1.04 -3.30
CA LEU A 30 -3.58 -0.83 -2.39
C LEU A 30 -3.76 0.41 -1.51
N GLN A 31 -4.30 1.50 -2.06
CA GLN A 31 -4.65 2.69 -1.28
C GLN A 31 -5.75 2.40 -0.26
N ARG A 32 -6.76 1.61 -0.63
CA ARG A 32 -7.82 1.18 0.30
C ARG A 32 -7.24 0.35 1.44
N ALA A 33 -6.37 -0.61 1.15
CA ALA A 33 -5.69 -1.42 2.16
C ALA A 33 -4.83 -0.55 3.11
N PHE A 34 -4.13 0.46 2.59
CA PHE A 34 -3.40 1.42 3.43
C PHE A 34 -4.33 2.19 4.38
N LEU A 35 -5.45 2.71 3.87
CA LEU A 35 -6.43 3.43 4.68
C LEU A 35 -7.12 2.54 5.72
N GLU A 36 -7.41 1.28 5.37
CA GLU A 36 -7.91 0.28 6.31
C GLU A 36 -6.93 0.06 7.46
N LEU A 37 -5.63 -0.13 7.18
CA LEU A 37 -4.62 -0.30 8.23
C LEU A 37 -4.46 0.95 9.09
N LYS A 38 -4.56 2.16 8.53
CA LYS A 38 -4.60 3.40 9.33
C LYS A 38 -5.80 3.42 10.27
N SER A 39 -6.97 3.06 9.77
CA SER A 39 -8.20 2.98 10.59
C SER A 39 -8.06 1.96 11.72
N ARG A 40 -7.56 0.76 11.42
CA ARG A 40 -7.28 -0.28 12.41
C ARG A 40 -6.27 0.18 13.46
N LEU A 41 -5.20 0.87 13.06
CA LEU A 41 -4.24 1.45 14.00
C LEU A 41 -4.91 2.45 14.95
N SER A 42 -5.76 3.35 14.45
CA SER A 42 -6.51 4.28 15.30
C SER A 42 -7.44 3.57 16.28
N PHE A 43 -8.06 2.47 15.86
CA PHE A 43 -8.88 1.63 16.76
C PHE A 43 -8.02 0.95 17.84
N LEU A 44 -6.88 0.38 17.45
CA LEU A 44 -5.92 -0.25 18.36
C LEU A 44 -5.38 0.75 19.39
N GLU A 45 -5.17 2.00 19.02
CA GLU A 45 -4.76 3.06 19.95
C GLU A 45 -5.78 3.23 21.10
N VAL A 46 -7.08 3.20 20.76
CA VAL A 46 -8.15 3.27 21.75
C VAL A 46 -8.19 2.03 22.63
N GLN A 47 -7.98 0.85 22.06
CA GLN A 47 -7.93 -0.40 22.83
C GLN A 47 -6.75 -0.40 23.82
N LEU A 48 -5.55 0.01 23.39
CA LEU A 48 -4.38 0.12 24.26
C LEU A 48 -4.60 1.08 25.41
N LYS A 49 -5.24 2.23 25.15
CA LYS A 49 -5.62 3.18 26.20
C LYS A 49 -6.54 2.54 27.25
N LYS A 50 -7.47 1.67 26.83
CA LYS A 50 -8.36 0.94 27.75
C LYS A 50 -7.57 -0.11 28.55
N VAL A 51 -6.74 -0.92 27.90
CA VAL A 51 -5.90 -1.92 28.57
C VAL A 51 -5.00 -1.27 29.63
N LYS A 52 -4.38 -0.14 29.31
CA LYS A 52 -3.57 0.64 30.28
C LYS A 52 -4.40 1.13 31.47
N ALA A 53 -5.58 1.70 31.22
CA ALA A 53 -6.46 2.17 32.28
C ALA A 53 -6.98 1.02 33.17
N ASP A 54 -7.17 -0.18 32.62
CA ASP A 54 -7.57 -1.35 33.40
C ASP A 54 -6.39 -1.95 34.18
N ALA A 55 -5.18 -1.91 33.63
CA ALA A 55 -3.96 -2.32 34.31
C ALA A 55 -3.64 -1.49 35.56
N GLU A 56 -3.98 -0.19 35.54
CA GLU A 56 -3.82 0.70 36.70
C GLU A 56 -4.68 0.26 37.90
N LYS A 57 -5.79 -0.44 37.66
CA LYS A 57 -6.71 -0.93 38.70
C LYS A 57 -6.25 -2.25 39.32
N ILE A 58 -5.22 -2.89 38.76
CA ILE A 58 -4.69 -4.16 39.27
C ILE A 58 -3.92 -3.90 40.58
N THR A 59 -4.40 -4.51 41.65
CA THR A 59 -3.81 -4.40 43.00
C THR A 59 -2.85 -5.54 43.33
N ALA A 60 -2.99 -6.69 42.67
CA ALA A 60 -2.12 -7.84 42.86
C ALA A 60 -0.73 -7.60 42.22
N PRO A 61 0.38 -7.66 42.99
CA PRO A 61 1.71 -7.30 42.49
C PRO A 61 2.20 -8.15 41.31
N GLU A 62 2.00 -9.47 41.39
CA GLU A 62 2.46 -10.41 40.36
C GLU A 62 1.72 -10.19 39.03
N LEU A 63 0.40 -10.05 39.08
CA LEU A 63 -0.44 -9.74 37.92
C LEU A 63 -0.11 -8.36 37.34
N LYS A 64 0.23 -7.39 38.19
CA LYS A 64 0.63 -6.05 37.75
C LYS A 64 1.96 -6.07 36.99
N GLU A 65 2.93 -6.85 37.46
CA GLU A 65 4.22 -6.99 36.76
C GLU A 65 4.06 -7.67 35.40
N GLU A 66 3.27 -8.74 35.33
CA GLU A 66 2.99 -9.45 34.07
C GLU A 66 2.25 -8.56 33.07
N THR A 67 1.20 -7.85 33.54
CA THR A 67 0.44 -6.91 32.70
C THR A 67 1.31 -5.77 32.17
N THR A 68 2.24 -5.27 33.00
CA THR A 68 3.19 -4.23 32.56
C THR A 68 4.09 -4.73 31.42
N LYS A 69 4.56 -5.98 31.48
CA LYS A 69 5.37 -6.56 30.40
C LYS A 69 4.58 -6.75 29.11
N ASN A 70 3.29 -7.09 29.21
CA ASN A 70 2.40 -7.18 28.04
C ASN A 70 2.20 -5.82 27.40
N ILE A 71 1.88 -4.79 28.19
CA ILE A 71 1.71 -3.40 27.71
C ILE A 71 2.97 -2.90 27.00
N LEU A 72 4.17 -3.17 27.54
CA LEU A 72 5.43 -2.78 26.88
C LEU A 72 5.60 -3.44 25.51
N THR A 73 5.16 -4.69 25.36
CA THR A 73 5.21 -5.42 24.09
C THR A 73 4.18 -4.88 23.11
N GLU A 74 2.96 -4.65 23.58
CA GLU A 74 1.87 -4.04 22.81
C GLU A 74 2.26 -2.65 22.28
N ASP A 75 2.81 -1.80 23.14
CA ASP A 75 3.30 -0.46 22.78
C ASP A 75 4.42 -0.54 21.74
N ALA A 76 5.38 -1.46 21.90
CA ALA A 76 6.47 -1.63 20.95
C ALA A 76 5.96 -2.06 19.56
N ILE A 77 4.93 -2.92 19.49
CA ILE A 77 4.30 -3.32 18.22
C ILE A 77 3.52 -2.13 17.64
N PHE A 78 2.74 -1.43 18.45
CA PHE A 78 1.99 -0.26 18.03
C PHE A 78 2.89 0.83 17.43
N GLU A 79 3.96 1.20 18.14
CA GLU A 79 4.93 2.18 17.68
C GLU A 79 5.59 1.74 16.37
N ARG A 80 5.87 0.43 16.22
CA ARG A 80 6.39 -0.11 14.97
C ARG A 80 5.40 0.07 13.83
N ILE A 81 4.14 -0.29 14.02
CA ILE A 81 3.08 -0.12 13.01
C ILE A 81 2.96 1.36 12.62
N ALA A 82 2.86 2.25 13.60
CA ALA A 82 2.72 3.69 13.40
C ALA A 82 3.89 4.28 12.60
N LYS A 83 5.13 3.90 12.96
CA LYS A 83 6.33 4.31 12.25
C LYS A 83 6.35 3.83 10.81
N GLU A 84 6.01 2.57 10.57
CA GLU A 84 6.02 1.98 9.23
C GLU A 84 4.93 2.59 8.33
N LEU A 85 3.72 2.82 8.86
CA LEU A 85 2.65 3.50 8.13
C LEU A 85 3.02 4.95 7.79
N SER A 86 3.56 5.70 8.75
CA SER A 86 4.00 7.07 8.53
C SER A 86 5.14 7.16 7.50
N ALA A 87 6.09 6.23 7.55
CA ALA A 87 7.17 6.16 6.55
C ALA A 87 6.67 5.77 5.14
N LEU A 88 5.54 5.05 5.07
CA LEU A 88 4.96 4.59 3.81
C LEU A 88 4.10 5.66 3.13
N GLU A 89 3.46 6.52 3.91
CA GLU A 89 2.52 7.56 3.47
C GLU A 89 3.02 8.39 2.27
N PRO A 90 4.26 8.93 2.26
CA PRO A 90 4.75 9.69 1.10
C PRO A 90 4.83 8.87 -0.19
N THR A 91 5.06 7.55 -0.09
CA THR A 91 5.10 6.68 -1.27
C THR A 91 3.69 6.36 -1.78
N VAL A 92 2.72 6.21 -0.87
CA VAL A 92 1.31 6.05 -1.23
C VAL A 92 0.78 7.31 -1.91
N ASP A 93 1.13 8.49 -1.40
CA ASP A 93 0.73 9.77 -1.99
C ASP A 93 1.31 9.95 -3.40
N ARG A 94 2.61 9.67 -3.59
CA ARG A 94 3.21 9.67 -4.94
C ARG A 94 2.54 8.68 -5.88
N LEU A 95 2.21 7.48 -5.41
CA LEU A 95 1.50 6.49 -6.22
C LEU A 95 0.10 6.99 -6.61
N LYS A 96 -0.59 7.70 -5.70
CA LYS A 96 -1.89 8.32 -5.97
C LYS A 96 -1.80 9.43 -7.02
N GLU A 97 -0.81 10.30 -6.91
CA GLU A 97 -0.54 11.34 -7.91
C GLU A 97 -0.22 10.73 -9.28
N GLY A 98 0.67 9.72 -9.30
CA GLY A 98 1.03 8.98 -10.51
C GLY A 98 -0.16 8.27 -11.15
N ALA A 99 -0.99 7.60 -10.34
CA ALA A 99 -2.23 6.97 -10.80
C ALA A 99 -3.20 7.98 -11.41
N SER A 100 -3.37 9.14 -10.78
CA SER A 100 -4.23 10.22 -11.29
C SER A 100 -3.72 10.76 -12.63
N ALA A 101 -2.40 10.95 -12.75
CA ALA A 101 -1.77 11.38 -14.00
C ALA A 101 -1.94 10.33 -15.11
N LEU A 102 -1.74 9.05 -14.79
CA LEU A 102 -1.93 7.93 -15.70
C LEU A 102 -3.39 7.85 -16.18
N GLU A 103 -4.36 8.00 -15.29
CA GLU A 103 -5.79 8.04 -15.66
C GLU A 103 -6.09 9.21 -16.62
N GLY A 104 -5.46 10.37 -16.39
CA GLY A 104 -5.52 11.50 -17.30
C GLY A 104 -4.98 11.16 -18.69
N MET A 105 -3.85 10.45 -18.79
CA MET A 105 -3.27 10.01 -20.06
C MET A 105 -4.15 9.01 -20.81
N ILE A 106 -4.77 8.06 -20.10
CA ILE A 106 -5.68 7.06 -20.71
C ILE A 106 -6.89 7.74 -21.38
N LYS A 107 -7.33 8.90 -20.88
CA LYS A 107 -8.46 9.67 -21.43
C LYS A 107 -8.04 10.52 -22.65
N GLN A 108 -6.74 10.69 -22.91
CA GLN A 108 -6.26 11.45 -24.05
C GLN A 108 -6.48 10.70 -25.36
N LYS A 109 -6.67 11.45 -26.43
CA LYS A 109 -6.65 10.93 -27.80
C LYS A 109 -5.32 11.31 -28.45
N PRO A 110 -4.79 10.49 -29.37
CA PRO A 110 -3.66 10.89 -30.19
C PRO A 110 -3.94 12.23 -30.88
N VAL A 111 -2.93 13.11 -30.92
CA VAL A 111 -2.99 14.37 -31.66
C VAL A 111 -3.20 14.05 -33.14
N LEU A 112 -4.16 14.74 -33.78
CA LEU A 112 -4.45 14.59 -35.20
C LEU A 112 -3.26 15.10 -36.02
N GLY A 113 -2.55 14.17 -36.66
CA GLY A 113 -1.55 14.47 -37.69
C GLY A 113 -2.20 14.78 -39.03
N LYS A 114 -1.52 15.58 -39.87
CA LYS A 114 -1.97 15.95 -41.21
C LYS A 114 -1.88 14.78 -42.19
N ASN A 115 -1.03 13.79 -41.90
CA ASN A 115 -0.85 12.59 -42.70
C ASN A 115 -0.80 11.31 -41.83
N LYS A 116 -0.83 10.15 -42.49
CA LYS A 116 -0.87 8.83 -41.83
C LYS A 116 0.35 8.56 -40.96
N GLU A 117 1.53 9.03 -41.34
CA GLU A 117 2.77 8.84 -40.57
C GLU A 117 2.75 9.65 -39.27
N GLU A 118 2.35 10.93 -39.34
CA GLU A 118 2.20 11.80 -38.18
C GLU A 118 1.15 11.24 -37.20
N GLN A 119 0.03 10.70 -37.71
CA GLN A 119 -0.98 10.04 -36.88
C GLN A 119 -0.44 8.77 -36.22
N THR A 120 0.33 7.96 -36.96
CA THR A 120 0.97 6.74 -36.44
C THR A 120 1.97 7.09 -35.32
N MET A 121 2.83 8.08 -35.55
CA MET A 121 3.82 8.54 -34.57
C MET A 121 3.17 9.14 -33.33
N SER A 122 2.11 9.94 -33.51
CA SER A 122 1.32 10.50 -32.41
C SER A 122 0.72 9.41 -31.51
N THR A 123 0.15 8.36 -32.14
CA THR A 123 -0.39 7.18 -31.45
C THR A 123 0.68 6.44 -30.66
N MET A 124 1.83 6.18 -31.28
CA MET A 124 2.97 5.53 -30.61
C MET A 124 3.52 6.35 -29.44
N ARG A 125 3.61 7.68 -29.58
CA ARG A 125 4.07 8.58 -28.50
C ARG A 125 3.14 8.52 -27.29
N LEU A 126 1.83 8.53 -27.50
CA LEU A 126 0.87 8.37 -26.42
C LEU A 126 1.02 6.99 -25.75
N SER A 127 1.12 5.91 -26.53
CA SER A 127 1.31 4.55 -26.02
C SER A 127 2.59 4.45 -25.15
N LEU A 128 3.71 4.99 -25.64
CA LEU A 128 4.97 5.02 -24.89
C LEU A 128 4.88 5.88 -23.61
N SER A 129 4.14 6.99 -23.65
CA SER A 129 3.96 7.85 -22.49
C SER A 129 3.16 7.15 -21.39
N ILE A 130 2.11 6.41 -21.77
CA ILE A 130 1.31 5.57 -20.86
C ILE A 130 2.20 4.46 -20.26
N LEU A 131 2.98 3.76 -21.09
CA LEU A 131 3.88 2.71 -20.61
C LEU A 131 4.96 3.23 -19.66
N LYS A 132 5.52 4.41 -19.94
CA LYS A 132 6.50 5.05 -19.05
C LYS A 132 5.87 5.38 -17.69
N ALA A 133 4.71 6.03 -17.70
CA ALA A 133 4.00 6.36 -16.47
C ALA A 133 3.62 5.10 -15.67
N LEU A 134 3.26 4.01 -16.37
CA LEU A 134 3.02 2.70 -15.76
C LEU A 134 4.25 2.16 -15.02
N VAL A 135 5.41 2.15 -15.67
CA VAL A 135 6.66 1.67 -15.05
C VAL A 135 7.03 2.49 -13.81
N ASP A 136 6.86 3.81 -13.89
CA ASP A 136 7.13 4.71 -12.77
C ASP A 136 6.21 4.41 -11.57
N CYS A 137 4.91 4.20 -11.83
CA CYS A 137 3.95 3.82 -10.78
C CYS A 137 4.20 2.40 -10.23
N GLN A 138 4.59 1.45 -11.09
CA GLN A 138 4.74 0.05 -10.72
C GLN A 138 5.87 -0.15 -9.70
N ARG A 139 6.94 0.64 -9.79
CA ARG A 139 8.03 0.64 -8.81
C ARG A 139 7.52 1.00 -7.41
N ASP A 140 6.75 2.08 -7.32
CA ASP A 140 6.21 2.56 -6.05
C ASP A 140 5.11 1.61 -5.53
N TYR A 141 4.29 1.03 -6.43
CA TYR A 141 3.34 -0.03 -6.11
C TYR A 141 3.99 -1.24 -5.42
N PHE A 142 5.06 -1.81 -5.98
CA PHE A 142 5.72 -2.98 -5.37
C PHE A 142 6.33 -2.65 -4.01
N ARG A 143 6.86 -1.43 -3.85
CA ARG A 143 7.37 -0.96 -2.57
C ARG A 143 6.24 -0.88 -1.53
N VAL A 144 5.10 -0.30 -1.91
CA VAL A 144 3.93 -0.20 -1.03
C VAL A 144 3.36 -1.56 -0.70
N LEU A 145 3.20 -2.44 -1.68
CA LEU A 145 2.69 -3.81 -1.49
C LEU A 145 3.53 -4.59 -0.48
N ARG A 146 4.86 -4.55 -0.63
CA ARG A 146 5.77 -5.23 0.29
C ARG A 146 5.63 -4.69 1.71
N GLN A 147 5.61 -3.37 1.87
CA GLN A 147 5.57 -2.76 3.19
C GLN A 147 4.22 -2.95 3.87
N LEU A 148 3.11 -2.84 3.14
CA LEU A 148 1.77 -3.12 3.68
C LEU A 148 1.64 -4.54 4.21
N ALA A 149 2.25 -5.53 3.56
CA ALA A 149 2.26 -6.91 4.07
C ALA A 149 3.01 -7.03 5.41
N ILE A 150 4.04 -6.20 5.65
CA ILE A 150 4.74 -6.13 6.95
C ILE A 150 3.85 -5.46 7.99
N VAL A 151 3.26 -4.31 7.64
CA VAL A 151 2.38 -3.56 8.54
C VAL A 151 1.19 -4.42 8.96
N ARG A 152 0.53 -5.07 8.00
CA ARG A 152 -0.61 -5.96 8.24
C ARG A 152 -0.25 -7.08 9.22
N PHE A 153 0.90 -7.72 9.02
CA PHE A 153 1.38 -8.75 9.94
C PHE A 153 1.52 -8.22 11.38
N TYR A 154 2.08 -7.01 11.57
CA TYR A 154 2.19 -6.43 12.90
C TYR A 154 0.83 -6.03 13.49
N VAL A 155 -0.08 -5.49 12.68
CA VAL A 155 -1.46 -5.17 13.11
C VAL A 155 -2.17 -6.44 13.59
N GLU A 156 -2.15 -7.52 12.80
CA GLU A 156 -2.73 -8.81 13.18
C GLU A 156 -2.04 -9.39 14.43
N THR A 157 -0.73 -9.24 14.56
CA THR A 157 0.00 -9.66 15.78
C THR A 157 -0.48 -8.90 17.01
N LEU A 158 -0.67 -7.58 16.90
CA LEU A 158 -1.16 -6.76 18.02
C LEU A 158 -2.60 -7.10 18.39
N GLU A 159 -3.46 -7.28 17.39
CA GLU A 159 -4.85 -7.71 17.60
C GLU A 159 -4.91 -9.06 18.34
N ASN A 160 -4.13 -10.04 17.90
CA ASN A 160 -4.07 -11.36 18.53
C ASN A 160 -3.49 -11.32 19.94
N LEU A 161 -2.53 -10.42 20.19
CA LEU A 161 -1.98 -10.22 21.54
C LEU A 161 -3.04 -9.60 22.47
N LEU A 162 -3.76 -8.57 22.00
CA LEU A 162 -4.82 -7.91 22.76
C LEU A 162 -6.03 -8.80 23.01
N SER A 163 -6.34 -9.73 22.09
CA SER A 163 -7.40 -10.74 22.29
C SER A 163 -6.95 -11.92 23.14
N GLY A 164 -5.66 -12.05 23.44
CA GLY A 164 -5.08 -13.17 24.17
C GLY A 164 -4.95 -14.45 23.34
N GLU A 165 -5.08 -14.37 22.01
CA GLU A 165 -4.89 -15.49 21.08
C GLU A 165 -3.43 -15.94 20.97
N ILE A 166 -2.49 -15.01 21.18
CA ILE A 166 -1.06 -15.32 21.25
C ILE A 166 -0.45 -14.84 22.55
N SER A 167 0.62 -15.51 22.96
CA SER A 167 1.42 -15.09 24.11
C SER A 167 2.31 -13.89 23.78
N ARG A 168 2.71 -13.16 24.83
CA ARG A 168 3.72 -12.09 24.74
C ARG A 168 5.01 -12.57 24.07
N ASP A 169 5.47 -13.77 24.39
CA ASP A 169 6.71 -14.32 23.83
C ASP A 169 6.61 -14.58 22.32
N GLU A 170 5.43 -14.95 21.82
CA GLU A 170 5.16 -15.07 20.39
C GLU A 170 5.14 -13.70 19.70
N ALA A 171 4.51 -12.70 20.34
CA ALA A 171 4.48 -11.33 19.84
C ALA A 171 5.88 -10.68 19.83
N GLU A 172 6.71 -10.93 20.84
CA GLU A 172 8.12 -10.50 20.87
C GLU A 172 8.95 -11.16 19.75
N LYS A 173 8.71 -12.45 19.47
CA LYS A 173 9.36 -13.13 18.34
C LYS A 173 8.98 -12.46 17.02
N ALA A 174 7.72 -12.08 16.84
CA ALA A 174 7.26 -11.36 15.65
C ALA A 174 8.03 -10.04 15.46
N LEU A 175 8.23 -9.24 16.53
CA LEU A 175 9.06 -8.02 16.51
C LEU A 175 10.52 -8.26 16.10
N ARG A 176 11.10 -9.40 16.48
CA ARG A 176 12.51 -9.74 16.19
C ARG A 176 12.70 -10.30 14.78
N SER A 177 11.71 -11.05 14.29
CA SER A 177 11.79 -11.85 13.05
C SER A 177 11.98 -11.02 11.76
N ARG A 178 11.52 -9.77 11.74
CA ARG A 178 11.55 -8.88 10.56
C ARG A 178 12.48 -7.67 10.69
N LYS A 179 13.55 -7.77 11.49
CA LYS A 179 14.65 -6.79 11.49
C LYS A 179 15.60 -6.89 10.27
N ARG A 180 15.34 -7.80 9.32
CA ARG A 180 16.19 -8.06 8.14
C ARG A 180 15.50 -7.64 6.85
#